data_AF-A0A0F9RAE4-F1
#
_entry.id   AF-A0A0F9RAE4-F1
#
_cell.length_a   1.000
_cell.length_b   1.000
_cell.length_c   1.000
_cell.angle_alpha   90.00
_cell.angle_beta   90.00
_cell.angle_gamma   90.00
#
_symmetry.space_group_name_H-M   'P 1'
#
loop_
_entity.id
_entity.type
_entity.pdbx_description
1 polymer ?
#
loop_
_entity_poly.entity_id
_entity_poly.type
_entity_poly.pdbx_seq_one_letter_code
_entity_poly.pdbx_strand_id
1 'polypeptide(L)' 'MDKEQLIEKKNPKEIIQAELLIEDGKLDDALTLLKNYEQKEGLNHYDKASCHLLQYQILFWQG' A
#
# COMPACT_ATOMS: atom_id res chain seq x y z
N MET A 1 19.00 -11.27 -12.29
CA MET A 1 17.69 -11.14 -11.64
C MET A 1 17.38 -9.65 -11.61
N ASP A 2 16.42 -9.24 -12.43
CA ASP A 2 16.13 -7.81 -12.66
C ASP A 2 15.57 -7.15 -11.39
N LYS A 3 15.92 -5.87 -11.19
CA LYS A 3 15.59 -5.10 -9.97
C LYS A 3 14.09 -5.07 -9.67
N GLU A 4 13.25 -5.12 -10.70
CA GLU A 4 11.78 -5.16 -10.61
C GLU A 4 11.27 -6.44 -9.91
N GLN A 5 11.87 -7.60 -10.21
CA GLN A 5 11.51 -8.87 -9.56
C GLN A 5 11.93 -8.92 -8.08
N LEU A 6 12.91 -8.09 -7.69
CA LEU A 6 13.38 -7.96 -6.31
C LEU A 6 12.46 -7.07 -5.47
N ILE A 7 11.84 -6.07 -6.09
CA ILE A 7 10.83 -5.20 -5.48
C ILE A 7 9.52 -5.97 -5.29
N GLU A 8 9.06 -6.71 -6.31
CA GLU A 8 7.88 -7.60 -6.20
C GLU A 8 8.03 -8.67 -5.12
N LYS A 9 9.25 -9.16 -4.86
CA LYS A 9 9.50 -10.18 -3.83
C LYS A 9 9.48 -9.64 -2.40
N LYS A 10 9.62 -8.32 -2.21
CA LYS A 10 9.71 -7.69 -0.88
C LYS A 10 8.48 -6.90 -0.50
N ASN A 11 7.81 -6.27 -1.47
CA ASN A 11 6.65 -5.46 -1.21
C ASN A 11 5.37 -6.22 -1.57
N PRO A 12 4.37 -6.26 -0.67
CA PRO A 12 3.08 -6.86 -0.98
C PRO A 12 2.45 -6.21 -2.21
N LYS A 13 1.78 -7.01 -3.05
CA LYS A 13 1.15 -6.54 -4.29
C LYS A 13 0.14 -5.42 -4.02
N GLU A 14 -0.57 -5.50 -2.91
CA GLU A 14 -1.54 -4.50 -2.48
C GLU A 14 -0.89 -3.16 -2.13
N ILE A 15 0.32 -3.17 -1.57
CA ILE A 15 1.08 -1.94 -1.28
C ILE A 15 1.50 -1.29 -2.60
N ILE A 16 2.05 -2.07 -3.53
CA ILE A 16 2.43 -1.58 -4.87
C ILE A 16 1.21 -1.00 -5.60
N GLN A 17 0.06 -1.68 -5.53
CA GLN A 17 -1.17 -1.22 -6.16
C GLN A 17 -1.73 0.06 -5.53
N ALA A 18 -1.61 0.20 -4.20
CA ALA A 18 -1.99 1.44 -3.52
C ALA A 18 -1.10 2.62 -3.93
N GLU A 19 0.21 2.42 -4.08
CA GLU A 19 1.15 3.44 -4.57
C GLU A 19 0.77 3.92 -5.99
N LEU A 20 0.44 3.00 -6.89
CA LEU A 20 -0.01 3.37 -8.25
C LEU A 20 -1.33 4.16 -8.24
N LEU A 21 -2.29 3.79 -7.39
CA LEU A 21 -3.54 4.54 -7.25
C LEU A 21 -3.32 5.95 -6.68
N ILE A 22 -2.37 6.08 -5.75
CA ILE A 22 -1.91 7.37 -5.22
C ILE A 22 -1.32 8.23 -6.34
N GLU A 23 -0.42 7.69 -7.15
CA GLU A 23 0.20 8.40 -8.28
C GLU A 23 -0.84 8.85 -9.32
N ASP A 24 -1.87 8.04 -9.55
CA ASP A 24 -3.04 8.35 -10.38
C ASP A 24 -4.00 9.39 -9.75
N GLY A 25 -3.78 9.79 -8.50
CA GLY A 25 -4.65 10.71 -7.75
C GLY A 25 -5.95 10.08 -7.23
N LYS A 26 -6.10 8.75 -7.32
CA LYS A 26 -7.27 7.99 -6.86
C LYS A 26 -7.15 7.65 -5.38
N LEU A 27 -7.10 8.68 -4.55
CA LEU A 27 -6.82 8.57 -3.13
C LEU A 27 -7.85 7.72 -2.36
N ASP A 28 -9.14 7.83 -2.70
CA ASP A 28 -10.21 7.06 -2.04
C ASP A 28 -10.14 5.56 -2.38
N ASP A 29 -9.79 5.23 -3.63
CA ASP A 29 -9.59 3.85 -4.07
C ASP A 29 -8.37 3.24 -3.37
N ALA A 30 -7.27 4.00 -3.29
CA ALA A 30 -6.06 3.60 -2.58
C ALA A 30 -6.36 3.34 -1.09
N LEU A 31 -7.09 4.23 -0.44
CA LEU A 31 -7.47 4.11 0.97
C LEU A 31 -8.37 2.90 1.20
N THR A 32 -9.33 2.65 0.31
CA THR A 32 -10.22 1.48 0.39
C THR A 32 -9.44 0.19 0.24
N LEU A 33 -8.50 0.14 -0.72
CA LEU A 33 -7.63 -1.02 -0.92
C LEU A 33 -6.77 -1.31 0.30
N LEU A 34 -6.16 -0.27 0.90
CA LEU A 34 -5.32 -0.41 2.11
C LEU A 34 -6.13 -0.88 3.33
N LYS A 35 -7.35 -0.37 3.54
CA LYS A 35 -8.24 -0.83 4.62
C LYS A 35 -8.60 -2.31 4.47
N ASN A 36 -8.90 -2.75 3.25
CA ASN A 36 -9.19 -4.15 2.97
C ASN A 36 -7.94 -5.02 3.14
N TYR A 37 -6.77 -4.51 2.77
CA TYR A 37 -5.51 -5.21 2.95
C TYR A 37 -5.19 -5.42 4.44
N GLU A 38 -5.33 -4.39 5.26
CA GLU A 38 -5.08 -4.44 6.71
C GLU A 38 -5.92 -5.49 7.44
N GLN A 39 -7.13 -5.77 6.97
CA GLN A 39 -8.03 -6.77 7.53
C GLN A 39 -7.63 -8.22 7.23
N LYS A 40 -6.66 -8.45 6.32
CA LYS A 40 -6.20 -9.81 6.00
C LYS A 40 -5.48 -10.44 7.20
N GLU A 41 -5.78 -11.70 7.47
CA GLU A 41 -5.00 -12.48 8.44
C GLU A 41 -3.60 -12.81 7.87
N GLY A 42 -2.61 -12.97 8.75
CA GLY A 42 -1.25 -13.38 8.38
C GLY A 42 -0.32 -12.26 7.91
N LEU A 43 -0.73 -10.98 7.97
CA LEU A 43 0.15 -9.86 7.71
C LEU A 43 1.28 -9.76 8.75
N ASN A 44 2.51 -9.64 8.27
CA ASN A 44 3.67 -9.42 9.13
C ASN A 44 3.74 -7.94 9.56
N HIS A 45 4.66 -7.60 10.48
CA HIS A 45 4.80 -6.23 10.97
C HIS A 45 5.21 -5.21 9.89
N TYR A 46 6.00 -5.64 8.89
CA TYR A 46 6.39 -4.80 7.76
C TYR A 46 5.19 -4.46 6.88
N ASP A 47 4.33 -5.43 6.60
CA ASP A 47 3.11 -5.25 5.80
C ASP A 47 2.18 -4.22 6.47
N LYS A 48 1.97 -4.36 7.79
CA LYS A 48 1.14 -3.45 8.59
C LYS A 48 1.73 -2.03 8.63
N ALA A 49 3.04 -1.92 8.88
CA ALA A 49 3.71 -0.63 8.92
C ALA A 49 3.64 0.11 7.57
N SER A 50 3.86 -0.62 6.47
CA SER A 50 3.75 -0.07 5.11
C SER A 50 2.32 0.38 4.80
N CYS A 51 1.33 -0.43 5.20
CA CYS A 51 -0.09 -0.10 5.05
C CYS A 51 -0.45 1.19 5.79
N HIS A 52 -0.10 1.29 7.08
CA HIS A 52 -0.39 2.48 7.90
C HIS A 52 0.32 3.72 7.37
N LEU A 53 1.58 3.61 6.93
CA LEU A 53 2.33 4.73 6.36
C LEU A 53 1.58 5.35 5.17
N LEU A 54 1.13 4.52 4.23
CA LEU A 54 0.39 4.98 3.05
C LEU A 54 -0.97 5.55 3.43
N GLN A 55 -1.70 4.92 4.36
CA GLN A 55 -2.97 5.46 4.86
C GLN A 55 -2.79 6.87 5.46
N TYR A 56 -1.77 7.07 6.30
CA TYR A 56 -1.48 8.39 6.87
C TYR A 56 -1.08 9.41 5.82
N GLN A 57 -0.29 9.02 4.82
CA GLN A 57 0.10 9.90 3.72
C GLN A 57 -1.11 10.37 2.90
N ILE A 58 -2.03 9.45 2.59
CA ILE A 58 -3.29 9.78 1.91
C ILE A 58 -4.11 10.78 2.75
N LEU A 59 -4.32 10.48 4.03
CA LEU A 59 -5.10 11.35 4.92
C LEU A 59 -4.46 12.74 5.04
N PHE A 60 -3.13 12.81 5.16
CA PHE A 60 -2.41 14.09 5.18
C PHE A 60 -2.66 14.94 3.92
N TRP A 61 -2.76 14.32 2.76
CA TRP A 61 -3.06 15.03 1.51
C TRP A 61 -4.52 15.45 1.37
N GLN A 62 -5.45 14.73 2.01
CA GLN A 62 -6.87 15.04 1.97
C GLN A 62 -7.27 16.21 2.90
N GLY A 63 -6.43 16.51 3.91
CA GLY A 63 -6.65 17.60 4.88
C GLY A 63 -7.48 17.17 6.08
#